data_AF-A0AAU7R0G9-F1
#
_entry.id   AF-A0AAU7R0G9-F1
#
_cell.length_a   1.000
_cell.length_b   1.000
_cell.length_c   1.000
_cell.angle_alpha   90.00
_cell.angle_beta   90.00
_cell.angle_gamma   90.00
#
_symmetry.space_group_name_H-M   'P 1'
#
loop_
_entity.id
_entity.type
_entity.pdbx_description
1 polymer ?
#
loop_
_entity_poly.entity_id
_entity_poly.type
_entity_poly.pdbx_seq_one_letter_code
_entity_poly.pdbx_strand_id
1 'polypeptide(L)'
;MIKVEVGDGGEFWRVAMRDRGVVVDRGSEPADATVVLSAGLFHDLITGGDQLIAALLRNEATVVGEVALLLVLRRFFPSAPGSGDPRDVVGGSRWRERMDETIARSTPAERA
;
A
#
# COMPACT_ATOMS: atom_id res chain seq x y z
N MET A 1 13.08 -8.62 -10.36
CA MET A 1 12.90 -7.44 -11.24
C MET A 1 11.57 -7.56 -11.93
N ILE A 2 10.80 -6.48 -12.05
CA ILE A 2 9.49 -6.47 -12.70
C ILE A 2 9.55 -5.54 -13.91
N LYS A 3 8.95 -5.94 -15.02
CA LYS A 3 8.59 -5.04 -16.12
C LYS A 3 7.14 -4.62 -15.97
N VAL A 4 6.84 -3.34 -16.13
CA VAL A 4 5.49 -2.80 -16.16
C VAL A 4 5.26 -2.22 -17.55
N GLU A 5 4.27 -2.76 -18.24
CA GLU A 5 3.79 -2.29 -19.53
C GLU A 5 2.52 -1.48 -19.28
N VAL A 6 2.55 -0.23 -19.70
CA VAL A 6 1.47 0.74 -19.49
C VAL A 6 0.85 1.13 -20.82
N GLY A 7 -0.49 0.99 -20.91
CA GLY A 7 -1.24 1.30 -22.13
C GLY A 7 -1.11 0.22 -23.20
N ASP A 8 -1.21 0.61 -24.47
CA ASP A 8 -1.25 -0.31 -25.62
C ASP A 8 0.15 -0.78 -26.08
N GLY A 9 1.07 -1.00 -25.14
CA GLY A 9 2.42 -1.54 -25.42
C GLY A 9 3.47 -0.52 -25.84
N GLY A 10 3.25 0.78 -25.59
CA GLY A 10 4.20 1.84 -25.91
C GLY A 10 5.16 2.22 -24.78
N GLU A 11 4.76 2.01 -23.52
CA GLU A 11 5.53 2.42 -22.35
C GLU A 11 5.95 1.23 -21.50
N PHE A 12 7.26 1.03 -21.40
CA PHE A 12 7.86 -0.04 -20.61
C PHE A 12 8.74 0.54 -19.50
N TRP A 13 8.42 0.13 -18.29
CA TRP A 13 9.16 0.50 -17.09
C TRP A 13 9.77 -0.74 -16.46
N ARG A 14 10.99 -0.62 -15.97
CA ARG A 14 11.66 -1.64 -15.17
C ARG A 14 11.68 -1.20 -13.73
N VAL A 15 11.29 -2.12 -12.87
CA VAL A 15 11.18 -1.93 -11.43
C VAL A 15 12.09 -2.94 -10.74
N ALA A 16 13.18 -2.44 -10.18
CA ALA A 16 14.09 -3.22 -9.37
C ALA A 16 13.82 -2.93 -7.89
N MET A 17 13.32 -3.94 -7.18
CA MET A 17 13.12 -3.87 -5.73
C MET A 17 14.33 -4.49 -5.04
N ARG A 18 14.96 -3.73 -4.12
CA ARG A 18 16.07 -4.22 -3.30
C ARG A 18 15.92 -3.67 -1.88
N ASP A 19 16.07 -4.54 -0.89
CA ASP A 19 15.91 -4.24 0.53
C ASP A 19 14.57 -3.55 0.86
N ARG A 20 14.60 -2.23 1.10
CA ARG A 20 13.43 -1.37 1.36
C ARG A 20 13.20 -0.32 0.28
N GLY A 21 13.95 -0.37 -0.81
CA GLY A 21 13.92 0.59 -1.89
C GLY A 21 13.41 0.00 -3.19
N VAL A 22 13.01 0.91 -4.07
CA VAL A 22 12.65 0.62 -5.44
C VAL A 22 13.42 1.56 -6.36
N VAL A 23 14.02 1.00 -7.41
CA VAL A 23 14.64 1.76 -8.50
C VAL A 23 13.77 1.55 -9.73
N VAL A 24 13.41 2.64 -10.38
CA VAL A 24 12.56 2.64 -11.57
C VAL A 24 13.32 3.28 -12.72
N ASP A 25 13.38 2.59 -13.85
CA ASP A 25 13.98 3.07 -15.09
C ASP A 25 13.12 2.69 -16.30
N ARG A 26 13.33 3.33 -17.45
CA ARG A 26 12.64 2.96 -18.70
C ARG A 26 13.38 1.82 -19.38
N GLY A 27 12.66 0.81 -19.85
CA GLY A 27 13.23 -0.27 -20.64
C GLY A 27 12.28 -1.46 -20.84
N SER A 28 12.52 -2.21 -21.92
CA SER A 28 11.70 -3.37 -22.33
C SER A 28 12.42 -4.72 -22.15
N GLU A 29 13.64 -4.70 -21.60
CA GLU A 29 14.46 -5.89 -21.37
C GLU A 29 13.71 -6.98 -20.58
N PRO A 30 14.09 -8.26 -20.75
CA PRO A 30 13.51 -9.37 -20.00
C PRO A 30 13.56 -9.12 -18.48
N ALA A 31 12.48 -9.51 -17.79
CA ALA A 31 12.35 -9.40 -16.35
C ALA A 31 11.73 -10.69 -15.79
N ASP A 32 11.88 -10.91 -14.48
CA ASP A 32 11.38 -12.10 -13.79
C ASP A 32 9.84 -12.17 -13.77
N ALA A 33 9.18 -11.01 -13.84
CA ALA A 33 7.76 -10.89 -14.04
C ALA A 33 7.41 -9.66 -14.89
N THR A 34 6.31 -9.73 -15.64
CA THR A 34 5.74 -8.61 -16.40
C THR A 34 4.32 -8.34 -15.94
N VAL A 35 3.98 -7.08 -15.70
CA VAL A 35 2.62 -6.61 -15.41
C VAL A 35 2.16 -5.76 -16.58
N VAL A 36 0.98 -6.05 -17.12
CA VAL A 36 0.35 -5.27 -18.18
C VAL A 36 -0.90 -4.64 -17.62
N LEU A 37 -1.04 -3.33 -17.78
CA LEU A 37 -2.15 -2.54 -17.25
C LEU A 37 -2.34 -1.24 -18.04
N SER A 38 -3.53 -0.63 -17.92
CA SER A 38 -3.81 0.65 -18.59
C SER A 38 -3.12 1.82 -17.88
N ALA A 39 -2.90 2.93 -18.61
CA ALA A 39 -2.35 4.16 -18.02
C ALA A 39 -3.23 4.73 -16.89
N GLY A 40 -4.55 4.62 -17.02
CA GLY A 40 -5.49 5.04 -15.98
C GLY A 40 -5.33 4.19 -14.71
N LEU A 41 -5.32 2.87 -14.86
CA LEU A 41 -5.10 1.98 -13.72
C LEU A 41 -3.72 2.21 -13.09
N PHE A 42 -2.68 2.47 -13.88
CA PHE A 42 -1.36 2.83 -13.32
C PHE A 42 -1.44 4.06 -12.43
N HIS A 43 -2.11 5.12 -12.91
CA HIS A 43 -2.31 6.35 -12.18
C HIS A 43 -3.07 6.12 -10.86
N ASP A 44 -4.14 5.33 -10.90
CA ASP A 44 -4.94 5.00 -9.72
C ASP A 44 -4.13 4.20 -8.70
N LEU A 45 -3.28 3.27 -9.15
CA LEU A 45 -2.39 2.51 -8.25
C LEU A 45 -1.35 3.40 -7.56
N ILE A 46 -0.69 4.30 -8.29
CA ILE A 46 0.37 5.16 -7.70
C ILE A 46 -0.20 6.28 -6.82
N THR A 47 -1.48 6.64 -6.99
CA THR A 47 -2.18 7.62 -6.15
C THR A 47 -2.97 6.97 -5.01
N GLY A 48 -3.10 5.64 -5.00
CA GLY A 48 -3.87 4.89 -4.01
C GLY A 48 -5.38 4.88 -4.28
N GLY A 49 -5.82 5.34 -5.45
CA GLY A 49 -7.20 5.24 -5.91
C GLY A 49 -7.66 3.80 -6.15
N ASP A 50 -6.73 2.86 -6.35
CA ASP A 50 -7.04 1.43 -6.48
C ASP A 50 -5.94 0.53 -5.89
N GLN A 51 -6.19 -0.79 -5.85
CA GLN A 51 -5.31 -1.80 -5.29
C GLN A 51 -4.91 -2.84 -6.34
N LEU A 52 -3.61 -3.10 -6.45
CA LEU A 52 -3.04 -3.99 -7.48
C LEU A 52 -3.67 -5.40 -7.49
N ILE A 53 -3.89 -5.98 -6.32
CA ILE A 53 -4.48 -7.32 -6.20
C ILE A 53 -5.95 -7.33 -6.61
N ALA A 54 -6.69 -6.25 -6.29
CA ALA A 54 -8.09 -6.14 -6.69
C ALA A 54 -8.21 -6.00 -8.22
N ALA A 55 -7.35 -5.17 -8.83
CA ALA A 55 -7.31 -5.01 -10.29
C ALA A 55 -7.00 -6.32 -11.04
N LEU A 56 -6.06 -7.13 -10.53
CA LEU A 56 -5.81 -8.48 -11.06
C LEU A 56 -7.05 -9.38 -10.98
N LEU A 57 -7.73 -9.39 -9.83
CA LEU A 57 -8.92 -10.22 -9.63
C LEU A 57 -10.11 -9.78 -10.50
N ARG A 58 -10.19 -8.48 -10.84
CA ARG A 58 -11.15 -7.93 -11.80
C ARG A 58 -10.71 -8.08 -13.26
N ASN A 59 -9.55 -8.70 -13.50
CA ASN A 59 -8.98 -8.88 -14.83
C ASN A 59 -8.70 -7.55 -15.57
N GLU A 60 -8.39 -6.49 -14.81
CA GLU A 60 -8.01 -5.17 -15.34
C GLU A 60 -6.49 -5.01 -15.48
N ALA A 61 -5.74 -5.92 -14.86
CA ALA A 61 -4.30 -6.09 -15.05
C ALA A 61 -3.98 -7.56 -15.30
N THR A 62 -2.92 -7.80 -16.06
CA THR A 62 -2.38 -9.15 -16.31
C THR A 62 -0.99 -9.27 -15.73
N VAL A 63 -0.65 -10.43 -15.17
CA VAL A 63 0.71 -10.75 -14.72
C VAL A 63 1.21 -12.03 -15.40
N VAL A 64 2.46 -12.00 -15.84
CA VAL A 64 3.17 -13.16 -16.39
C VAL A 64 4.53 -13.30 -15.69
N GLY A 65 4.94 -14.52 -15.37
CA GLY A 65 6.20 -14.82 -14.68
C GLY A 65 6.03 -15.02 -13.18
N GLU A 66 7.02 -14.58 -12.39
CA GLU A 66 7.05 -14.81 -10.93
C GLU A 66 6.05 -13.89 -10.18
N VAL A 67 4.86 -14.44 -9.89
CA VAL A 67 3.75 -13.72 -9.27
C VAL A 67 4.07 -13.25 -7.84
N ALA A 68 4.96 -13.93 -7.11
CA ALA A 68 5.34 -13.49 -5.77
C ALA A 68 5.98 -12.09 -5.77
N LEU A 69 6.62 -11.69 -6.87
CA LEU A 69 7.18 -10.33 -6.99
C LEU A 69 6.09 -9.25 -6.99
N LEU A 70 4.88 -9.53 -7.47
CA LEU A 70 3.75 -8.59 -7.38
C LEU A 70 3.32 -8.34 -5.93
N LEU A 71 3.37 -9.37 -5.10
CA LEU A 71 3.05 -9.26 -3.67
C LEU A 71 4.05 -8.39 -2.91
N VAL A 72 5.27 -8.28 -3.43
CA VAL A 72 6.29 -7.34 -2.95
C VAL A 72 6.06 -5.96 -3.56
N LEU A 73 5.79 -5.86 -4.85
CA LEU A 73 5.55 -4.58 -5.54
C LEU A 73 4.42 -3.78 -4.90
N ARG A 74 3.31 -4.42 -4.54
CA ARG A 74 2.15 -3.75 -3.94
C ARG A 74 2.47 -2.98 -2.65
N ARG A 75 3.54 -3.34 -1.93
CA ARG A 75 3.98 -2.65 -0.70
C ARG A 75 4.45 -1.22 -0.98
N PHE A 76 4.87 -0.92 -2.21
CA PHE A 76 5.35 0.41 -2.58
C PHE A 76 4.22 1.35 -3.00
N PHE A 77 2.99 0.86 -3.16
CA PHE A 77 1.83 1.70 -3.42
C PHE A 77 1.31 2.35 -2.14
N PRO A 78 0.81 3.59 -2.22
CA PRO A 78 0.21 4.27 -1.08
C PRO A 78 -1.06 3.55 -0.62
N SER A 79 -1.40 3.74 0.64
CA SER A 79 -2.72 3.36 1.15
C SER A 79 -3.80 4.26 0.56
N ALA A 80 -5.04 3.77 0.49
CA ALA A 80 -6.15 4.52 -0.08
C ALA A 80 -6.33 5.88 0.63
N PRO A 81 -6.63 6.97 -0.09
CA PRO A 81 -6.93 8.25 0.53
C PRO A 81 -8.01 8.12 1.62
N GLY A 82 -7.75 8.64 2.81
CA GLY A 82 -8.67 8.54 3.94
C GLY A 82 -8.66 7.21 4.69
N SER A 83 -7.84 6.22 4.27
CA SER A 83 -7.58 5.02 5.06
C SER A 83 -6.60 5.34 6.21
N GLY A 84 -7.14 5.75 7.35
CA GLY A 84 -6.42 5.84 8.64
C GLY A 84 -6.73 4.64 9.53
N ASP A 85 -5.94 4.43 10.59
CA ASP A 85 -6.30 3.44 11.60
C ASP A 85 -7.65 3.88 12.23
N PRO A 86 -8.68 3.01 12.26
CA PRO A 86 -9.93 3.29 12.95
C PRO A 86 -9.73 3.74 14.40
N ARG A 87 -8.62 3.36 15.04
CA ARG A 87 -8.25 3.77 16.41
C ARG A 87 -7.74 5.20 16.50
N ASP A 88 -7.19 5.74 15.42
CA ASP A 88 -6.75 7.13 15.36
C ASP A 88 -7.96 8.08 15.21
N VAL A 89 -8.99 7.66 14.46
CA VAL A 89 -10.22 8.46 14.25
C VAL A 89 -11.20 8.44 15.43
N VAL A 90 -11.18 7.40 16.28
CA VAL A 90 -12.08 7.30 17.46
C VAL A 90 -11.54 8.04 18.70
N GLY A 91 -10.42 8.76 18.59
CA GLY A 91 -9.90 9.60 19.67
C GLY A 91 -9.21 8.76 20.75
N GLY A 92 -7.97 8.38 20.47
CA GLY A 92 -7.08 7.64 21.38
C GLY A 92 -6.71 8.37 22.70
N SER A 93 -7.34 9.50 23.04
CA SER A 93 -7.15 10.23 24.30
C SER A 93 -8.33 10.13 25.27
N ARG A 94 -9.58 10.03 24.78
CA ARG A 94 -10.78 10.15 25.64
C ARG A 94 -10.99 8.95 26.58
N TRP A 95 -10.49 7.77 26.20
CA TRP A 95 -10.51 6.61 27.09
C TRP A 95 -9.41 6.68 28.16
N ARG A 96 -8.27 7.34 27.86
CA ARG A 96 -7.16 7.57 28.80
C ARG A 96 -7.55 8.60 29.86
N GLU A 97 -8.13 9.73 29.44
CA GLU A 97 -8.67 10.76 30.35
C GLU A 97 -9.68 10.18 31.34
N ARG A 98 -10.60 9.35 30.85
CA ARG A 98 -11.61 8.66 31.68
C ARG A 98 -10.98 7.68 32.67
N MET A 99 -9.86 7.06 32.29
CA MET A 99 -9.14 6.12 33.15
C MET A 99 -8.39 6.88 34.24
N ASP A 100 -7.74 8.00 33.90
CA ASP A 100 -7.08 8.89 34.85
C ASP A 100 -8.08 9.49 35.86
N GLU A 101 -9.26 9.94 35.40
CA GLU A 101 -10.36 10.37 36.29
C GLU A 101 -10.85 9.24 37.21
N THR A 102 -10.89 8.01 36.71
CA THR A 102 -11.32 6.85 37.51
C THR A 102 -10.28 6.50 38.57
N ILE A 103 -8.99 6.55 38.22
CA ILE A 103 -7.85 6.33 39.14
C ILE A 103 -7.81 7.42 40.22
N ALA A 104 -8.00 8.69 39.83
CA ALA A 104 -8.01 9.82 40.76
C ALA A 104 -9.18 9.74 41.76
N ARG A 105 -10.35 9.25 41.33
CA ARG A 105 -11.53 9.05 42.18
C ARG A 105 -11.41 7.84 43.11
N SER A 106 -10.65 6.82 42.70
CA SER A 106 -10.49 5.57 43.44
C SER A 106 -9.25 5.56 44.35
N THR A 107 -8.40 6.58 44.29
CA THR A 107 -7.32 6.78 45.28
C THR A 107 -7.95 7.30 46.58
N PRO A 108 -8.16 6.44 47.60
CA PRO A 108 -8.73 6.90 48.86
C PRO A 108 -7.67 7.69 49.61
N ALA A 109 -8.11 8.53 50.55
CA ALA A 109 -7.29 9.22 51.53
C ALA A 109 -6.63 8.24 52.52
N GLU A 110 -5.82 7.31 52.02
CA GLU A 110 -5.11 6.28 52.80
C GLU A 110 -3.69 6.76 53.11
N ARG A 111 -3.58 7.92 53.77
CA ARG A 111 -2.45 8.33 54.62
C ARG A 111 -2.92 9.42 55.59
N ALA A 112 -3.63 9.02 56.64
CA ALA A 112 -3.77 9.81 57.86
C ALA A 112 -3.70 8.86 59.06
#